data_AF-A0A2V6IRQ8-F1
#
_entry.id   AF-A0A2V6IRQ8-F1
#
_cell.length_a   1.000
_cell.length_b   1.000
_cell.length_c   1.000
_cell.angle_alpha   90.00
_cell.angle_beta   90.00
_cell.angle_gamma   90.00
#
_symmetry.space_group_name_H-M   'P 1'
#
loop_
_entity.id
_entity.type
_entity.pdbx_description
1 polymer ?
#
loop_
_entity_poly.entity_id
_entity_poly.type
_entity_poly.pdbx_seq_one_letter_code
_entity_poly.pdbx_strand_id
1 'polypeptide(L)'
;MALTNFENLSGDTTITVDTGAFLVVHYGKGSGGSSKGGSLEFFQVVNNETTVTVPGFPNAGDTFATGGISSIRAFCPGGPPPPVPDSGTTAMLLGSAVAGLGLVRRYLKR
;
A
#
# COMPACT_ATOMS: atom_id res chain seq x y z
N MET A 1 -3.78 -1.82 -11.02
CA MET A 1 -3.07 -2.33 -9.86
C MET A 1 -4.10 -2.77 -8.84
N ALA A 2 -4.40 -4.06 -8.78
CA ALA A 2 -5.21 -4.57 -7.66
C ALA A 2 -4.34 -4.52 -6.40
N LEU A 3 -4.90 -4.02 -5.30
CA LEU A 3 -4.24 -3.93 -4.01
C LEU A 3 -4.83 -5.01 -3.10
N THR A 4 -3.99 -5.93 -2.64
CA THR A 4 -4.37 -6.93 -1.64
C THR A 4 -3.66 -6.59 -0.33
N ASN A 5 -4.41 -6.51 0.75
CA ASN A 5 -3.89 -6.25 2.09
C ASN A 5 -4.02 -7.53 2.92
N PHE A 6 -2.92 -7.97 3.51
CA PHE A 6 -2.87 -9.11 4.40
C PHE A 6 -2.52 -8.64 5.81
N GLU A 7 -3.33 -9.04 6.79
CA GLU A 7 -3.25 -8.62 8.19
C GLU A 7 -3.39 -9.86 9.08
N ASN A 8 -3.05 -9.73 10.37
CA ASN A 8 -3.13 -10.82 11.36
C ASN A 8 -2.33 -12.06 10.97
N LEU A 9 -1.09 -11.84 10.52
CA LEU A 9 -0.14 -12.85 10.08
C LEU A 9 0.76 -13.28 11.23
N SER A 10 1.30 -14.51 11.17
CA SER A 10 2.20 -15.06 12.19
C SER A 10 3.21 -16.02 11.57
N GLY A 11 4.49 -15.87 11.92
CA GLY A 11 5.56 -16.69 11.36
C GLY A 11 5.74 -16.49 9.85
N ASP A 12 6.47 -17.40 9.22
CA ASP A 12 6.66 -17.39 7.76
C ASP A 12 5.31 -17.57 7.08
N THR A 13 4.96 -16.60 6.24
CA THR A 13 3.63 -16.51 5.63
C THR A 13 3.75 -16.74 4.14
N THR A 14 3.13 -17.81 3.64
CA THR A 14 3.02 -18.05 2.19
C THR A 14 1.73 -17.44 1.67
N ILE A 15 1.86 -16.57 0.66
CA ILE A 15 0.75 -15.88 0.02
C ILE A 15 0.73 -16.15 -1.48
N THR A 16 -0.48 -16.23 -2.03
CA THR A 16 -0.69 -16.23 -3.48
C THR A 16 -0.55 -14.81 -4.01
N VAL A 17 0.20 -14.64 -5.09
CA VAL A 17 0.52 -13.35 -5.69
C VAL A 17 0.37 -13.41 -7.20
N ASP A 18 0.11 -12.26 -7.81
CA ASP A 18 0.19 -12.15 -9.26
C ASP A 18 1.64 -12.13 -9.73
N THR A 19 1.84 -12.62 -10.93
CA THR A 19 3.13 -12.61 -11.62
C THR A 19 3.68 -11.19 -11.71
N GLY A 20 4.90 -10.95 -11.22
CA GLY A 20 5.53 -9.62 -11.23
C GLY A 20 4.95 -8.65 -10.20
N ALA A 21 4.19 -9.13 -9.21
CA ALA A 21 3.74 -8.30 -8.11
C ALA A 21 4.91 -7.72 -7.29
N PHE A 22 4.61 -6.63 -6.58
CA PHE A 22 5.52 -6.02 -5.63
C PHE A 22 4.87 -6.02 -4.24
N LEU A 23 5.60 -6.50 -3.25
CA LEU A 23 5.13 -6.63 -1.88
C LEU A 23 5.84 -5.61 -1.00
N VAL A 24 5.05 -4.90 -0.19
CA VAL A 24 5.55 -4.03 0.88
C VAL A 24 5.18 -4.69 2.20
N VAL A 25 6.19 -5.13 2.94
CA VAL A 25 6.02 -5.85 4.21
C VAL A 25 6.41 -4.92 5.35
N HIS A 26 5.49 -4.74 6.30
CA HIS A 26 5.74 -3.98 7.52
C HIS A 26 5.94 -4.96 8.67
N TYR A 27 7.09 -4.89 9.31
CA TYR A 27 7.39 -5.61 10.54
C TYR A 27 7.21 -4.68 11.74
N GLY A 28 6.62 -5.18 12.82
CA GLY A 28 6.35 -4.41 14.02
C GLY A 28 5.64 -5.27 15.07
N LYS A 29 4.56 -4.75 15.66
CA LYS A 29 3.73 -5.45 16.68
C LYS A 29 2.91 -6.63 16.12
N GLY A 30 3.20 -7.13 14.92
CA GLY A 30 2.53 -8.31 14.35
C GLY A 30 2.47 -9.51 15.30
N SER A 31 1.80 -10.60 14.94
CA SER A 31 1.70 -11.76 15.83
C SER A 31 3.11 -12.29 16.20
N GLY A 32 3.48 -12.20 17.48
CA GLY A 32 4.82 -12.54 17.99
C GLY A 32 5.86 -11.41 17.96
N GLY A 33 5.49 -10.20 17.52
CA GLY A 33 6.38 -9.04 17.38
C GLY A 33 6.39 -8.06 18.57
N SER A 34 7.46 -7.28 18.67
CA SER A 34 7.62 -6.24 19.70
C SER A 34 6.86 -4.95 19.34
N SER A 35 6.41 -4.21 20.35
CA SER A 35 5.89 -2.83 20.21
C SER A 35 6.99 -1.77 20.08
N LYS A 36 8.27 -2.19 20.13
CA LYS A 36 9.45 -1.33 20.06
C LYS A 36 10.25 -1.71 18.81
N GLY A 37 10.42 -0.77 17.90
CA GLY A 37 11.10 -0.98 16.61
C GLY A 37 10.17 -1.59 15.56
N GLY A 38 10.41 -1.24 14.31
CA GLY A 38 9.71 -1.75 13.15
C GLY A 38 10.59 -1.57 11.92
N SER A 39 10.46 -2.48 10.97
CA SER A 39 11.19 -2.44 9.71
C SER A 39 10.22 -2.53 8.54
N LEU A 40 10.71 -2.12 7.37
CA LEU A 40 9.96 -2.17 6.13
C LEU A 40 10.83 -2.84 5.09
N GLU A 41 10.28 -3.87 4.47
CA GLU A 41 10.97 -4.63 3.43
C GLU A 41 10.14 -4.68 2.15
N PHE A 42 10.85 -4.77 1.03
CA PHE A 42 10.28 -4.79 -0.29
C PHE A 42 10.65 -6.10 -0.98
N PHE A 43 9.66 -6.85 -1.45
CA PHE A 43 9.87 -8.07 -2.21
C PHE A 43 9.32 -7.90 -3.61
N GLN A 44 10.17 -8.12 -4.61
CA GLN A 44 9.75 -8.19 -6.00
C GLN A 44 9.54 -9.65 -6.37
N VAL A 45 8.35 -9.98 -6.84
CA VAL A 45 8.04 -11.30 -7.39
C VAL A 45 8.70 -11.40 -8.76
N VAL A 46 9.59 -12.38 -8.94
CA VAL A 46 10.34 -12.62 -10.18
C VAL A 46 10.03 -14.01 -10.74
N ASN A 47 10.62 -14.36 -11.89
CA ASN A 47 10.56 -15.72 -12.49
C ASN A 47 9.15 -16.30 -12.68
N ASN A 48 8.18 -15.42 -12.87
CA ASN A 48 6.78 -15.78 -12.99
C ASN A 48 6.18 -16.57 -11.82
N GLU A 49 6.72 -16.39 -10.61
CA GLU A 49 6.17 -17.00 -9.40
C GLU A 49 4.73 -16.52 -9.12
N THR A 50 3.91 -17.44 -8.60
CA THR A 50 2.51 -17.20 -8.22
C THR A 50 2.28 -17.40 -6.72
N THR A 51 3.30 -17.86 -6.01
CA THR A 51 3.29 -18.07 -4.56
C THR A 51 4.64 -17.65 -4.00
N VAL A 52 4.63 -16.81 -2.97
CA VAL A 52 5.85 -16.35 -2.30
C VAL A 52 5.70 -16.54 -0.80
N THR A 53 6.78 -17.00 -0.17
CA THR A 53 6.87 -17.09 1.30
C THR A 53 7.60 -15.85 1.81
N VAL A 54 6.88 -15.03 2.57
CA VAL A 54 7.43 -13.86 3.26
C VAL A 54 7.95 -14.32 4.64
N PRO A 55 9.22 -14.05 4.97
CA PRO A 55 9.78 -14.39 6.28
C PRO A 55 9.01 -13.72 7.42
N GLY A 56 8.73 -14.47 8.48
CA GLY A 56 7.98 -14.00 9.65
C GLY A 56 8.68 -12.92 10.46
N PHE A 57 10.01 -12.89 10.34
CA PHE A 57 10.88 -11.89 10.95
C PHE A 57 11.70 -11.20 9.87
N PRO A 58 12.02 -9.92 10.08
CA PRO A 58 12.80 -9.16 9.12
C PRO A 58 14.25 -9.64 9.06
N ASN A 59 14.97 -9.17 8.05
CA ASN A 59 16.37 -9.44 7.84
C ASN A 59 17.18 -9.06 9.09
N ALA A 60 17.94 -10.02 9.62
CA ALA A 60 18.75 -9.85 10.83
C ALA A 60 19.84 -8.76 10.71
N GLY A 61 20.15 -8.30 9.50
CA GLY A 61 21.04 -7.17 9.25
C GLY A 61 20.39 -5.79 9.49
N ASP A 62 19.07 -5.69 9.62
CA ASP A 62 18.38 -4.45 9.92
C ASP A 62 18.35 -4.20 11.44
N THR A 63 18.94 -3.10 11.87
CA THR A 63 19.11 -2.72 13.27
C THR A 63 17.79 -2.34 13.95
N PHE A 64 16.76 -1.98 13.17
CA PHE A 64 15.45 -1.58 13.68
C PHE A 64 14.41 -2.71 13.63
N ALA A 65 14.84 -3.90 13.24
CA ALA A 65 14.01 -5.02 12.81
C ALA A 65 13.68 -6.00 13.95
N THR A 66 13.03 -5.49 15.01
CA THR A 66 12.70 -6.26 16.22
C THR A 66 11.23 -6.74 16.29
N GLY A 67 10.56 -6.87 15.14
CA GLY A 67 9.12 -7.16 15.05
C GLY A 67 8.79 -8.38 14.19
N GLY A 68 7.57 -8.89 14.34
CA GLY A 68 6.97 -9.87 13.42
C GLY A 68 6.15 -9.17 12.34
N ILE A 69 5.72 -9.89 11.31
CA ILE A 69 4.90 -9.31 10.22
C ILE A 69 3.63 -8.69 10.80
N SER A 70 3.52 -7.36 10.71
CA SER A 70 2.29 -6.63 11.04
C SER A 70 1.32 -6.61 9.87
N SER A 71 1.81 -6.35 8.66
CA SER A 71 1.00 -6.34 7.44
C SER A 71 1.84 -6.56 6.20
N ILE A 72 1.18 -7.07 5.15
CA ILE A 72 1.74 -7.17 3.79
C ILE A 72 0.78 -6.46 2.84
N ARG A 73 1.31 -5.54 2.04
CA ARG A 73 0.58 -4.94 0.92
C ARG A 73 1.15 -5.45 -0.40
N ALA A 74 0.30 -6.13 -1.17
CA ALA A 74 0.64 -6.59 -2.50
C ALA A 74 0.10 -5.64 -3.56
N PHE A 75 0.99 -5.25 -4.47
CA PHE A 75 0.71 -4.41 -5.61
C PHE A 75 0.83 -5.24 -6.88
N CYS A 76 -0.30 -5.58 -7.48
CA CYS A 76 -0.34 -6.47 -8.64
C CYS A 76 -0.35 -5.70 -9.97
N PRO A 77 0.58 -5.95 -10.89
CA PRO A 77 0.63 -5.27 -12.19
C PRO A 77 -0.54 -5.64 -13.12
N GLY A 78 -1.18 -6.80 -12.90
CA GLY A 78 -2.25 -7.32 -13.77
C GLY A 78 -3.67 -6.83 -13.44
N GLY A 79 -3.91 -6.24 -12.27
CA GLY A 79 -5.25 -5.72 -11.93
C GLY A 79 -5.53 -4.39 -12.66
N PRO A 80 -6.79 -4.05 -12.98
CA PRO A 80 -7.12 -2.70 -13.43
C PRO A 80 -6.63 -1.68 -12.39
N PRO A 81 -6.06 -0.52 -12.79
CA PRO A 81 -5.80 0.58 -11.85
C PRO A 81 -7.06 0.80 -10.99
N PRO A 82 -6.92 1.09 -9.68
CA PRO A 82 -8.05 1.70 -8.99
C PRO A 82 -8.48 2.92 -9.82
N PRO A 83 -9.78 3.26 -9.88
CA PRO A 83 -10.23 4.42 -10.64
C PRO A 83 -9.52 5.68 -10.11
N VAL A 84 -8.40 6.04 -10.74
CA VAL A 84 -7.70 7.28 -10.44
C VAL A 84 -8.44 8.34 -11.24
N PRO A 85 -8.89 9.44 -10.61
CA PRO A 85 -9.47 10.56 -11.32
C PRO A 85 -8.56 10.95 -12.48
N ASP A 86 -9.09 10.91 -13.69
CA ASP A 86 -8.35 11.35 -14.86
C ASP A 86 -8.16 12.88 -14.82
N SER A 87 -7.29 13.38 -15.71
CA SER A 87 -7.05 14.82 -15.83
C SER A 87 -8.34 15.61 -16.10
N GLY A 88 -9.31 15.01 -16.81
CA GLY A 88 -10.64 15.58 -17.03
C GLY A 88 -11.42 15.80 -15.73
N THR A 89 -11.42 14.79 -14.85
CA THR A 89 -12.06 14.85 -13.53
C THR A 89 -11.42 15.91 -12.65
N THR A 90 -10.08 16.01 -12.67
CA THR A 90 -9.38 17.08 -11.94
C THR A 90 -9.72 18.47 -12.45
N ALA A 91 -9.86 18.64 -13.78
CA ALA A 91 -10.25 19.91 -14.38
C ALA A 91 -11.70 20.30 -14.02
N MET A 92 -12.62 19.34 -13.94
CA MET A 92 -14.00 19.58 -13.52
C MET A 92 -14.10 19.96 -12.04
N LEU A 93 -13.34 19.30 -11.17
CA LEU A 93 -13.26 19.64 -9.75
C LEU A 93 -12.67 21.05 -9.55
N LEU A 94 -11.60 21.37 -10.26
CA LEU A 94 -11.00 22.71 -10.22
C LEU A 94 -11.97 23.77 -10.76
N GLY A 95 -12.62 23.50 -11.89
CA GLY A 95 -13.59 24.39 -12.51
C GLY A 95 -14.79 24.66 -11.61
N SER A 96 -15.34 23.63 -10.97
CA SER A 96 -16.45 23.77 -10.02
C SER A 96 -16.05 24.55 -8.77
N ALA A 97 -14.85 24.34 -8.24
CA ALA A 97 -14.32 25.11 -7.12
C ALA A 97 -14.17 26.61 -7.48
N VAL A 98 -13.62 26.93 -8.66
CA VAL A 98 -13.45 28.31 -9.13
C VAL A 98 -14.80 28.98 -9.41
N ALA A 99 -15.75 28.25 -10.03
CA ALA A 99 -17.09 28.76 -10.28
C ALA A 99 -17.84 29.04 -8.96
N GLY A 100 -17.77 28.13 -8.00
CA GLY A 100 -18.33 28.30 -6.66
C GLY A 100 -17.74 29.53 -5.95
N LEU A 101 -16.41 29.68 -5.98
CA LEU A 101 -15.75 30.85 -5.42
C LEU A 101 -16.19 32.16 -6.11
N GLY A 102 -16.36 32.14 -7.43
CA GLY A 102 -16.87 33.25 -8.20
C GLY A 102 -18.30 33.67 -7.80
N LEU A 103 -19.18 32.70 -7.58
CA LEU A 103 -20.55 32.95 -7.10
C LEU A 103 -20.56 33.53 -5.69
N VAL A 104 -19.77 32.99 -4.76
CA VAL A 104 -19.64 33.53 -3.39
C VAL A 104 -19.11 34.96 -3.42
N ARG A 105 -18.09 35.25 -4.24
CA ARG A 105 -17.54 36.60 -4.38
C ARG A 105 -18.57 37.59 -4.93
N ARG A 106 -19.43 37.16 -5.86
CA ARG A 106 -20.51 37.98 -6.41
C ARG A 106 -21.63 38.21 -5.40
N TYR A 107 -21.95 37.20 -4.60
CA TYR A 107 -22.95 37.29 -3.54
C TYR A 107 -22.53 38.26 -2.43
N LEU A 108 -21.27 38.19 -1.98
CA LEU A 108 -20.73 39.05 -0.92
C LEU A 108 -20.45 40.51 -1.36
N LYS A 109 -20.46 40.80 -2.67
CA LYS A 109 -20.31 42.15 -3.23
C LYS A 109 -21.65 42.82 -3.57
N ARG A 110 -22.78 42.15 -3.28
CA ARG A 110 -24.09 42.78 -3.20
C ARG A 110 -24.39 43.13 -1.75
#